data_AF-A0A099NQK0-F1
#
_entry.id   AF-A0A099NQK0-F1
#
_cell.length_a   1.000
_cell.length_b   1.000
_cell.length_c   1.000
_cell.angle_alpha   90.00
_cell.angle_beta   90.00
_cell.angle_gamma   90.00
#
_symmetry.space_group_name_H-M   'P 1'
#
loop_
_entity.id
_entity.type
_entity.pdbx_description
1 polymer ?
#
loop_
_entity_poly.entity_id
_entity_poly.type
_entity_poly.pdbx_seq_one_letter_code
_entity_poly.pdbx_strand_id
1 'polypeptide(L)'
;MSAVQDQKVPKQTRKTARPHKLRPSLVPGTVLILLAGRFRGKRVVYLKHLEDNTLLVSGPFKVNGVPLRRVNARYVIATSTQIDISALDLSKFDVAYFAREK
;
A
#
# COMPACT_ATOMS: atom_id res chain seq x y z
N MET A 1 45.81 1.28 29.05
CA MET A 1 45.87 0.79 27.66
C MET A 1 44.45 0.44 27.23
N SER A 2 43.81 1.37 26.52
CA SER A 2 42.42 1.24 26.05
C SER A 2 42.36 0.30 24.85
N ALA A 3 41.74 -0.87 25.03
CA ALA A 3 41.47 -1.80 23.94
C ALA A 3 40.51 -1.15 22.94
N VAL A 4 41.00 -0.92 21.72
CA VAL A 4 40.18 -0.52 20.58
C VAL A 4 39.26 -1.70 20.26
N GLN A 5 37.96 -1.52 20.49
CA GLN A 5 36.95 -2.48 20.07
C GLN A 5 36.85 -2.43 18.54
N ASP A 6 37.53 -3.37 17.87
CA ASP A 6 37.53 -3.47 16.41
C ASP A 6 36.15 -3.91 15.92
N GLN A 7 35.36 -2.97 15.41
CA GLN A 7 34.00 -3.23 14.92
C GLN A 7 34.09 -3.92 13.56
N LYS A 8 33.72 -5.21 13.52
CA LYS A 8 33.72 -6.02 12.29
C LYS A 8 32.83 -5.40 11.21
N VAL A 9 33.45 -4.95 10.11
CA VAL A 9 32.75 -4.37 8.96
C VAL A 9 31.85 -5.43 8.28
N PRO A 10 30.58 -5.11 7.96
CA PRO A 10 29.69 -6.03 7.28
C PRO A 10 30.20 -6.35 5.86
N LYS A 11 30.06 -7.62 5.46
CA LYS A 11 30.42 -8.07 4.10
C LYS A 11 29.55 -7.37 3.05
N GLN A 12 30.12 -7.13 1.87
CA GLN A 12 29.36 -6.60 0.74
C GLN A 12 28.21 -7.54 0.35
N THR A 13 26.99 -7.03 0.42
CA THR A 13 25.76 -7.76 0.07
C THR A 13 25.49 -7.70 -1.44
N ARG A 14 24.96 -8.79 -2.00
CA ARG A 14 24.55 -8.89 -3.42
C ARG A 14 23.02 -8.91 -3.59
N LYS A 15 22.28 -8.35 -2.64
CA LYS A 15 20.81 -8.32 -2.69
C LYS A 15 20.34 -7.09 -3.45
N THR A 16 19.57 -7.30 -4.51
CA THR A 16 18.91 -6.23 -5.27
C THR A 16 17.43 -6.15 -4.91
N ALA A 17 16.91 -4.94 -4.72
CA ALA A 17 15.49 -4.71 -4.51
C ALA A 17 14.77 -4.80 -5.86
N ARG A 18 14.03 -5.89 -6.07
CA ARG A 18 13.21 -6.09 -7.28
C ARG A 18 11.80 -5.57 -7.03
N PRO A 19 11.11 -5.04 -8.05
CA PRO A 19 9.73 -4.57 -7.90
C PRO A 19 8.80 -5.71 -7.47
N HIS A 20 7.89 -5.42 -6.56
CA HIS A 20 6.93 -6.40 -6.07
C HIS A 20 5.83 -6.66 -7.10
N LYS A 21 5.64 -7.94 -7.46
CA LYS A 21 4.54 -8.36 -8.33
C LYS A 21 3.28 -8.61 -7.50
N LEU A 22 2.23 -7.85 -7.76
CA LEU A 22 0.91 -8.09 -7.15
C LEU A 22 0.28 -9.38 -7.68
N ARG A 23 -0.60 -9.97 -6.87
CA ARG A 23 -1.44 -11.10 -7.30
C ARG A 23 -2.42 -10.63 -8.39
N PRO A 24 -2.83 -11.51 -9.34
CA PRO A 24 -3.65 -11.10 -10.49
C PRO A 24 -5.05 -10.59 -10.11
N SER A 25 -5.57 -10.94 -8.93
CA SER A 25 -6.87 -10.45 -8.48
C SER A 25 -6.87 -8.98 -8.02
N LEU A 26 -5.70 -8.36 -7.84
CA LEU A 26 -5.59 -6.95 -7.46
C LEU A 26 -5.47 -6.08 -8.71
N VAL A 27 -6.63 -5.75 -9.30
CA VAL A 27 -6.75 -4.87 -10.46
C VAL A 27 -7.42 -3.55 -10.03
N PRO A 28 -6.92 -2.38 -10.46
CA PRO A 28 -7.57 -1.10 -10.17
C PRO A 28 -9.08 -1.15 -10.46
N GLY A 29 -9.90 -0.62 -9.56
CA GLY A 29 -11.37 -0.68 -9.60
C GLY A 29 -11.97 -1.88 -8.86
N THR A 30 -11.17 -2.87 -8.47
CA THR A 30 -11.64 -4.03 -7.71
C THR A 30 -12.06 -3.64 -6.29
N VAL A 31 -13.19 -4.18 -5.83
CA VAL A 31 -13.63 -4.03 -4.44
C VAL A 31 -12.79 -4.94 -3.53
N LEU A 32 -12.31 -4.38 -2.43
CA LEU A 32 -11.50 -5.05 -1.43
C LEU A 32 -12.24 -5.09 -0.10
N ILE A 33 -12.00 -6.14 0.69
CA ILE A 33 -12.41 -6.23 2.09
C ILE A 33 -11.16 -6.01 2.94
N LEU A 34 -11.17 -5.00 3.82
CA LEU A 34 -10.08 -4.74 4.76
C LEU A 34 -10.12 -5.75 5.91
N LEU A 35 -9.02 -6.47 6.15
CA LEU A 35 -8.95 -7.46 7.23
C LEU A 35 -8.50 -6.87 8.56
N ALA A 36 -7.69 -5.81 8.52
CA ALA A 36 -7.03 -5.26 9.69
C ALA A 36 -7.10 -3.73 9.76
N GLY A 37 -6.79 -3.19 10.95
CA GLY A 37 -6.74 -1.75 11.23
C GLY A 37 -8.10 -1.14 11.61
N ARG A 38 -8.13 0.20 11.68
CA ARG A 38 -9.31 1.01 12.08
C ARG A 38 -10.56 0.71 11.25
N PHE A 39 -10.38 0.39 9.98
CA PHE A 39 -11.45 0.18 8.99
C PHE A 39 -11.66 -1.29 8.62
N ARG A 40 -11.22 -2.24 9.47
CA ARG A 40 -11.44 -3.68 9.26
C ARG A 40 -12.93 -4.00 9.05
N GLY A 41 -13.21 -4.98 8.20
CA GLY A 41 -14.56 -5.40 7.80
C GLY A 41 -15.22 -4.51 6.76
N LYS A 42 -14.71 -3.30 6.48
CA LYS A 42 -15.29 -2.41 5.47
C LYS A 42 -14.87 -2.83 4.06
N ARG A 43 -15.80 -2.65 3.12
CA ARG A 43 -15.59 -2.81 1.68
C ARG A 43 -15.13 -1.49 1.07
N VAL A 44 -14.08 -1.53 0.28
CA VAL A 44 -13.39 -0.33 -0.25
C VAL A 44 -12.95 -0.57 -1.70
N VAL A 45 -12.71 0.48 -2.47
CA VAL A 45 -12.30 0.38 -3.87
C VAL A 45 -10.78 0.54 -3.96
N TYR A 46 -10.13 -0.37 -4.68
CA TYR A 46 -8.72 -0.27 -5.02
C TYR A 46 -8.50 0.73 -6.16
N LEU A 47 -7.55 1.65 -6.01
CA LEU A 47 -7.32 2.72 -6.99
C LEU A 47 -5.98 2.59 -7.72
N LYS A 48 -4.86 2.51 -6.99
CA LYS A 48 -3.50 2.59 -7.56
C LYS A 48 -2.48 1.84 -6.71
N HIS A 49 -1.50 1.21 -7.34
CA HIS A 49 -0.33 0.65 -6.64
C HIS A 49 0.71 1.75 -6.42
N LEU A 50 1.20 1.89 -5.18
CA LEU A 50 2.20 2.89 -4.81
C LEU A 50 3.61 2.29 -4.76
N GLU A 51 4.62 3.15 -4.83
CA GLU A 51 6.05 2.79 -4.89
C GLU A 51 6.55 2.09 -3.63
N ASP A 52 5.89 2.29 -2.48
CA ASP A 52 6.18 1.65 -1.21
C ASP A 52 5.55 0.25 -1.07
N ASN A 53 5.07 -0.33 -2.17
CA ASN A 53 4.33 -1.60 -2.23
C ASN A 53 3.01 -1.60 -1.44
N THR A 54 2.44 -0.42 -1.20
CA THR A 54 1.08 -0.27 -0.65
C THR A 54 0.05 0.01 -1.74
N LEU A 55 -1.21 -0.21 -1.40
CA LEU A 55 -2.36 0.06 -2.26
C LEU A 55 -3.00 1.38 -1.82
N LEU A 56 -3.24 2.26 -2.79
CA LEU A 56 -4.14 3.39 -2.62
C LEU A 56 -5.59 2.90 -2.71
N VAL A 57 -6.37 3.23 -1.70
CA VAL A 57 -7.73 2.73 -1.51
C VAL A 57 -8.64 3.87 -1.08
N SER A 58 -9.92 3.82 -1.48
CA SER A 58 -10.96 4.72 -0.99
C SER A 58 -12.28 3.96 -0.81
N GLY A 59 -13.00 4.22 0.27
CA GLY A 59 -14.33 3.64 0.49
C GLY A 59 -15.48 4.45 -0.07
N PRO A 60 -15.22 5.37 -1.01
CA PRO A 60 -15.72 6.75 -0.94
C PRO A 60 -16.16 7.23 0.45
N PHE A 61 -15.51 8.28 0.97
CA PHE A 61 -15.75 8.76 2.35
C PHE A 61 -17.23 8.98 2.69
N LYS A 62 -18.03 9.51 1.74
CA LYS A 62 -19.47 9.73 1.91
C LYS A 62 -20.30 8.45 2.06
N VAL A 63 -19.83 7.32 1.52
CA VAL A 63 -20.59 6.05 1.51
C VAL A 63 -20.34 5.26 2.80
N ASN A 64 -19.08 5.09 3.18
CA ASN A 64 -18.73 4.21 4.31
C ASN A 64 -17.76 4.84 5.33
N GLY A 65 -17.40 6.11 5.17
CA GLY A 65 -16.48 6.84 6.06
C GLY A 65 -15.01 6.43 5.96
N VAL A 66 -14.61 5.62 4.96
CA VAL A 66 -13.19 5.33 4.70
C VAL A 66 -12.64 6.39 3.75
N PRO A 67 -11.67 7.21 4.19
CA PRO A 67 -11.06 8.23 3.34
C PRO A 67 -10.07 7.61 2.34
N LEU A 68 -9.47 8.45 1.49
CA LEU A 68 -8.28 8.06 0.74
C LEU A 68 -7.19 7.61 1.72
N ARG A 69 -6.73 6.37 1.57
CA ARG A 69 -5.83 5.74 2.54
C ARG A 69 -4.91 4.72 1.89
N ARG A 70 -3.68 4.63 2.41
CA ARG A 70 -2.73 3.57 2.10
C ARG A 70 -3.03 2.30 2.88
N VAL A 71 -3.00 1.15 2.20
CA VAL A 71 -3.26 -0.17 2.78
C VAL A 71 -2.27 -1.19 2.23
N ASN A 72 -1.75 -2.08 3.08
CA ASN A 72 -0.87 -3.15 2.64
C ASN A 72 -1.67 -4.28 1.96
N ALA A 73 -1.21 -4.73 0.78
CA ALA A 73 -1.85 -5.75 -0.04
C ALA A 73 -2.04 -7.12 0.63
N ARG A 74 -1.32 -7.42 1.72
CA ARG A 74 -1.48 -8.68 2.49
C ARG A 74 -2.70 -8.68 3.41
N TYR A 75 -3.22 -7.51 3.78
CA TYR A 75 -4.34 -7.36 4.72
C TYR A 75 -5.67 -7.06 4.04
N VAL A 76 -5.82 -7.48 2.78
CA VAL A 76 -7.03 -7.30 1.99
C VAL A 76 -7.44 -8.59 1.30
N ILE A 77 -8.74 -8.80 1.17
CA ILE A 77 -9.31 -9.81 0.27
C ILE A 77 -9.86 -9.07 -0.95
N ALA A 78 -9.37 -9.42 -2.13
CA ALA A 78 -9.93 -8.94 -3.39
C ALA A 78 -11.19 -9.75 -3.73
N THR A 79 -12.30 -9.06 -3.98
CA THR A 79 -13.54 -9.69 -4.44
C THR A 79 -13.58 -9.74 -5.96
N SER A 80 -14.58 -10.43 -6.53
CA SER A 80 -14.78 -10.50 -7.98
C SER A 80 -15.39 -9.22 -8.56
N THR A 81 -16.07 -8.41 -7.75
CA THR A 81 -16.72 -7.18 -8.19
C THR A 81 -15.72 -6.09 -8.53
N GLN A 82 -15.89 -5.49 -9.71
CA GLN A 82 -15.05 -4.41 -10.24
C GLN A 82 -15.91 -3.22 -10.64
N ILE A 83 -15.34 -2.03 -10.51
CA ILE A 83 -15.96 -0.76 -10.83
C ILE A 83 -15.02 -0.03 -11.79
N ASP A 84 -15.57 0.59 -12.83
CA ASP A 84 -14.78 1.44 -13.72
C ASP A 84 -14.33 2.71 -12.99
N ILE A 85 -13.03 3.00 -13.07
CA ILE A 85 -12.37 4.13 -12.43
C ILE A 85 -11.56 4.97 -13.41
N SER A 86 -11.76 4.78 -14.71
CA SER A 86 -10.98 5.42 -15.78
C SER A 86 -11.07 6.95 -15.77
N ALA A 87 -12.16 7.51 -15.24
CA ALA A 87 -12.37 8.96 -15.15
C ALA A 87 -11.68 9.65 -13.96
N LEU A 88 -11.02 8.89 -13.07
CA LEU A 88 -10.37 9.45 -11.87
C LEU A 88 -8.92 9.85 -12.15
N ASP A 89 -8.58 11.11 -11.86
CA ASP A 89 -7.17 11.53 -11.82
C ASP A 89 -6.50 11.09 -10.51
N LEU A 90 -5.51 10.20 -10.64
CA LEU A 90 -4.75 9.60 -9.54
C LEU A 90 -3.26 9.98 -9.58
N SER A 91 -2.88 10.92 -10.44
CA SER A 91 -1.48 11.36 -10.63
C SER A 91 -0.90 11.98 -9.36
N LYS A 92 -1.69 12.83 -8.69
CA LYS A 92 -1.34 13.57 -7.48
C LYS A 92 -1.02 12.69 -6.26
N PHE A 93 -1.55 11.47 -6.20
CA PHE A 93 -1.43 10.61 -5.02
C PHE A 93 -0.22 9.69 -5.13
N ASP A 94 0.83 10.05 -4.41
CA ASP A 94 2.08 9.31 -4.26
C ASP A 94 2.37 9.03 -2.77
N VAL A 95 3.54 8.46 -2.46
CA VAL A 95 3.93 8.14 -1.07
C VAL A 95 4.15 9.42 -0.26
N ALA A 96 4.68 10.48 -0.89
CA ALA A 96 4.99 11.77 -0.26
C ALA A 96 3.72 12.49 0.21
N TYR A 97 2.63 12.41 -0.57
CA TYR A 97 1.32 12.96 -0.20
C TYR A 97 0.82 12.44 1.15
N PHE A 98 1.19 11.21 1.54
CA PHE A 98 0.78 10.58 2.79
C PHE A 98 1.89 10.56 3.86
N ALA A 99 2.93 11.39 3.71
CA ALA A 99 3.94 11.57 4.74
C ALA A 99 3.29 12.13 6.02
N ARG A 100 3.68 11.59 7.18
CA ARG A 100 3.27 12.18 8.46
C ARG A 100 4.21 13.32 8.79
N GLU A 101 3.65 14.42 9.28
CA GLU A 101 4.43 15.43 10.01
C GLU A 101 5.06 14.76 11.24
N LYS A 102 6.32 15.12 11.53
CA LYS A 102 7.11 14.54 12.62
C LYS A 102 6.73 15.13 13.96
#